data_AF-A0A7C7J836-F1
#
_entry.id   AF-A0A7C7J836-F1
#
_cell.length_a   1.000
_cell.length_b   1.000
_cell.length_c   1.000
_cell.angle_alpha   90.00
_cell.angle_beta   90.00
_cell.angle_gamma   90.00
#
_symmetry.space_group_name_H-M   'P 1'
#
loop_
_entity.id
_entity.type
_entity.pdbx_description
1 polymer ?
#
loop_
_entity_poly.entity_id
_entity_poly.type
_entity_poly.pdbx_seq_one_letter_code
_entity_poly.pdbx_strand_id
1 'polypeptide(L)'
;MNGVAKQIYDWFDERAGLTELGHKMLNEPMPGGSRYTYVFGSILVYIFMMQLVTGILLMFYYAPTADHAYESTQYIIHNVEYGWFILSFHFWGSSVMVVMVVMHMSQVFL
;
A
#
# COMPACT_ATOMS: atom_id res chain seq x y z
N MET A 1 -21.83 2.13 -22.44
CA MET A 1 -21.71 0.71 -22.06
C MET A 1 -22.99 -0.01 -22.46
N ASN A 2 -22.89 -1.24 -22.99
CA ASN A 2 -24.05 -2.05 -23.39
C ASN A 2 -25.08 -2.17 -22.24
N GLY A 3 -26.38 -2.19 -22.55
CA GLY A 3 -27.45 -2.04 -21.56
C GLY A 3 -27.40 -3.04 -20.40
N VAL A 4 -27.01 -4.29 -20.65
CA VAL A 4 -26.93 -5.35 -19.62
C VAL A 4 -25.77 -5.12 -18.65
N ALA A 5 -24.58 -4.75 -19.15
CA ALA A 5 -23.42 -4.49 -18.30
C ALA A 5 -23.66 -3.28 -17.38
N LYS A 6 -24.36 -2.26 -17.89
CA LYS A 6 -24.76 -1.10 -17.10
C LYS A 6 -25.79 -1.47 -16.03
N GLN A 7 -26.80 -2.27 -16.37
CA GLN A 7 -27.80 -2.74 -15.40
C GLN A 7 -27.19 -3.54 -14.24
N ILE A 8 -26.21 -4.41 -14.54
CA ILE A 8 -25.51 -5.18 -13.51
C ILE A 8 -24.68 -4.25 -12.62
N TYR A 9 -23.98 -3.27 -13.22
CA TYR A 9 -23.25 -2.25 -12.48
C TYR A 9 -24.17 -1.44 -11.57
N ASP A 10 -25.24 -0.87 -12.12
CA ASP A 10 -26.20 -0.02 -11.41
C ASP A 10 -26.85 -0.79 -10.24
N TRP A 11 -27.25 -2.05 -10.44
CA TRP A 11 -27.79 -2.93 -9.38
C TRP A 11 -26.79 -3.17 -8.24
N PHE A 12 -25.50 -3.32 -8.56
CA PHE A 12 -24.46 -3.52 -7.55
C PHE A 12 -24.15 -2.22 -6.81
N ASP A 13 -24.06 -1.12 -7.55
CA ASP A 13 -23.77 0.20 -7.01
C ASP A 13 -24.88 0.73 -6.11
N GLU A 14 -26.15 0.47 -6.41
CA GLU A 14 -27.28 0.79 -5.52
C GLU A 14 -27.17 0.14 -4.13
N ARG A 15 -26.50 -1.02 -4.02
CA ARG A 15 -26.30 -1.73 -2.75
C ARG A 15 -25.00 -1.36 -2.06
N ALA A 16 -23.93 -1.25 -2.84
CA ALA A 16 -22.58 -1.05 -2.31
C ALA A 16 -22.21 0.43 -2.17
N GLY A 17 -22.92 1.34 -2.86
CA GLY A 17 -22.72 2.79 -2.84
C GLY A 17 -21.32 3.20 -3.29
N LEU A 18 -20.71 2.47 -4.22
CA LEU A 18 -19.30 2.65 -4.58
C LEU A 18 -19.06 3.94 -5.35
N THR A 19 -19.98 4.31 -6.26
CA THR A 19 -19.89 5.56 -7.04
C THR A 19 -19.96 6.78 -6.12
N GLU A 20 -20.90 6.80 -5.17
CA GLU A 20 -21.04 7.88 -4.18
C GLU A 20 -19.82 7.98 -3.27
N LEU A 21 -19.32 6.85 -2.77
CA LEU A 21 -18.10 6.81 -1.97
C LEU A 21 -16.90 7.36 -2.75
N GLY A 22 -16.76 6.97 -4.01
CA GLY A 22 -15.70 7.45 -4.90
C GLY A 22 -15.81 8.96 -5.14
N HIS A 23 -17.00 9.47 -5.44
CA HIS A 23 -17.22 10.90 -5.63
C HIS A 23 -16.89 11.71 -4.38
N LYS A 24 -17.29 11.24 -3.20
CA LYS A 24 -16.98 11.90 -1.93
C LYS A 24 -15.47 11.94 -1.67
N MET A 25 -14.79 10.81 -1.81
CA MET A 25 -13.34 10.71 -1.59
C MET A 25 -12.52 11.57 -2.57
N LEU A 26 -12.91 11.61 -3.85
CA LEU A 26 -12.16 12.33 -4.88
C LEU A 26 -12.43 13.84 -4.89
N ASN A 27 -13.60 14.28 -4.42
CA ASN A 27 -14.03 15.68 -4.48
C ASN A 27 -14.12 16.34 -3.09
N GLU A 28 -13.44 15.77 -2.09
CA GLU A 28 -13.33 16.37 -0.76
C GLU A 28 -12.65 17.75 -0.87
N PRO A 29 -13.30 18.85 -0.44
CA PRO A 29 -12.71 20.17 -0.53
C PRO A 29 -11.53 20.29 0.46
N MET A 30 -10.35 20.69 -0.03
CA MET A 30 -9.17 20.90 0.81
C MET A 30 -9.16 22.31 1.42
N PRO A 31 -9.32 22.46 2.76
CA PRO A 31 -9.30 23.76 3.40
C PRO A 31 -7.96 24.46 3.17
N GLY A 32 -7.97 25.67 2.62
CA GLY A 32 -6.73 26.42 2.33
C GLY A 32 -5.97 25.95 1.08
N GLY A 33 -6.55 25.07 0.26
CA GLY A 33 -6.00 24.62 -1.01
C GLY A 33 -4.93 23.52 -0.89
N SER A 34 -4.39 23.10 -2.04
CA SER A 34 -3.35 22.06 -2.10
C SER A 34 -2.03 22.55 -1.51
N ARG A 35 -1.41 21.71 -0.66
CA ARG A 35 -0.10 21.94 -0.04
C ARG A 35 0.69 20.63 -0.02
N TYR A 36 2.00 20.72 -0.17
CA TYR A 36 2.89 19.54 -0.14
C TYR A 36 2.76 18.74 1.16
N THR A 37 2.46 19.39 2.28
CA THR A 37 2.31 18.71 3.58
C THR A 37 1.16 17.70 3.57
N TYR A 38 0.07 17.94 2.83
CA TYR A 38 -1.08 17.03 2.78
C TYR A 38 -0.80 15.69 2.06
N VAL A 39 0.37 15.53 1.44
CA VAL A 39 0.72 14.29 0.73
C VAL A 39 1.17 13.17 1.66
N PHE A 40 1.62 13.48 2.89
CA PHE A 40 2.27 12.48 3.75
C PHE A 40 1.37 11.30 4.11
N GLY A 41 0.08 11.54 4.32
CA GLY A 41 -0.91 10.47 4.53
C GLY A 41 -1.07 9.56 3.30
N SER A 42 -1.10 10.13 2.09
CA SER A 42 -1.21 9.34 0.85
C SER A 42 0.06 8.53 0.57
N ILE A 43 1.25 9.10 0.85
CA ILE A 43 2.52 8.38 0.77
C ILE A 43 2.54 7.19 1.74
N LEU A 44 2.01 7.35 2.95
CA LEU A 44 1.90 6.25 3.92
C LEU A 44 1.04 5.10 3.41
N VAL A 45 -0.14 5.39 2.85
CA VAL A 45 -1.01 4.35 2.27
C VAL A 45 -0.30 3.64 1.12
N TYR A 46 0.39 4.39 0.26
CA TYR A 46 1.18 3.80 -0.83
C TYR A 46 2.28 2.87 -0.30
N ILE A 47 3.09 3.33 0.67
CA ILE A 47 4.16 2.50 1.24
C ILE A 47 3.57 1.27 1.94
N PHE A 48 2.47 1.41 2.67
CA PHE A 48 1.79 0.27 3.29
C PHE A 48 1.35 -0.78 2.27
N MET A 49 0.74 -0.37 1.16
CA MET A 49 0.36 -1.29 0.09
C MET A 49 1.58 -1.96 -0.54
N MET A 50 2.67 -1.21 -0.73
CA MET A 50 3.94 -1.75 -1.19
C MET A 50 4.51 -2.79 -0.22
N GLN A 51 4.50 -2.52 1.09
CA GLN A 51 4.94 -3.46 2.12
C GLN A 51 4.08 -4.73 2.14
N LEU A 52 2.77 -4.60 1.96
CA LEU A 52 1.85 -5.73 1.89
C LEU A 52 2.17 -6.63 0.70
N VAL A 53 2.33 -6.05 -0.50
CA VAL A 53 2.65 -6.80 -1.72
C VAL A 53 4.01 -7.47 -1.59
N THR A 54 5.06 -6.73 -1.23
CA THR A 54 6.42 -7.28 -1.10
C THR A 54 6.51 -8.31 0.03
N GLY A 55 5.81 -8.10 1.14
CA GLY A 55 5.75 -9.05 2.26
C GLY A 55 5.11 -10.37 1.86
N ILE A 56 3.98 -10.34 1.15
CA ILE A 56 3.34 -11.54 0.60
C ILE A 56 4.29 -12.29 -0.34
N LEU A 57 5.01 -11.58 -1.21
CA LEU A 57 5.98 -12.21 -2.12
C LEU A 57 7.13 -12.90 -1.36
N LEU A 58 7.63 -12.28 -0.28
CA LEU A 58 8.68 -12.87 0.55
C LEU A 58 8.20 -14.09 1.34
N MET A 59 6.92 -14.12 1.75
CA MET A 59 6.33 -15.25 2.49
C MET A 59 6.36 -16.58 1.71
N PHE A 60 6.37 -16.55 0.38
CA PHE A 60 6.49 -17.78 -0.42
C PHE A 60 7.85 -18.48 -0.29
N TYR A 61 8.89 -17.78 0.16
CA TYR A 61 10.26 -18.28 0.21
C TYR A 61 10.86 -18.30 1.62
N TYR A 62 10.34 -17.47 2.54
CA TYR A 62 10.86 -17.36 3.90
C TYR A 62 10.42 -18.53 4.78
N ALA A 63 11.36 -19.14 5.49
CA ALA A 63 11.10 -20.21 6.46
C ALA A 63 11.13 -19.65 7.90
N PRO A 64 9.99 -19.61 8.62
CA PRO A 64 9.90 -18.98 9.94
C PRO A 64 10.33 -19.94 11.07
N THR A 65 11.54 -20.50 10.99
CA THR A 65 12.13 -21.34 12.05
C THR A 65 13.53 -20.87 12.38
N ALA A 66 13.97 -21.05 13.64
CA ALA A 66 15.28 -20.59 14.09
C ALA A 66 16.43 -21.17 13.26
N ASP A 67 16.31 -22.43 12.85
CA ASP A 67 17.36 -23.15 12.12
C ASP A 67 17.44 -22.76 10.64
N HIS A 68 16.33 -22.31 10.02
CA HIS A 68 16.27 -22.03 8.57
C HIS A 68 15.94 -20.58 8.19
N ALA A 69 15.66 -19.69 9.15
CA ALA A 69 15.33 -18.29 8.86
C ALA A 69 16.46 -17.57 8.11
N TYR A 70 17.71 -17.78 8.52
CA TYR A 70 18.86 -17.18 7.85
C TYR A 70 19.07 -17.78 6.46
N GLU A 71 19.07 -19.12 6.35
CA GLU A 71 19.29 -19.84 5.09
C GLU A 71 18.22 -19.50 4.05
N SER A 72 16.94 -19.46 4.44
CA SER A 72 15.85 -19.05 3.54
C SER A 72 15.94 -17.58 3.10
N THR A 73 16.45 -16.70 3.97
CA THR A 73 16.74 -15.30 3.58
C THR A 73 17.89 -15.23 2.57
N GLN A 74 18.97 -15.99 2.77
CA GLN A 74 20.06 -16.09 1.79
C GLN A 74 19.57 -16.67 0.45
N TYR A 75 18.66 -17.64 0.50
CA TYR A 75 18.01 -18.18 -0.69
C TYR A 75 17.25 -17.09 -1.47
N ILE A 76 16.45 -16.26 -0.79
CA ILE A 76 15.76 -15.11 -1.41
C ILE A 76 16.76 -14.17 -2.10
N ILE A 77 17.87 -13.83 -1.43
CA ILE A 77 18.83 -12.86 -1.97
C ILE A 77 19.54 -13.39 -3.22
N HIS A 78 19.97 -14.65 -3.19
CA HIS A 78 20.92 -15.18 -4.18
C HIS A 78 20.31 -16.10 -5.23
N ASN A 79 19.17 -16.72 -4.95
CA ASN A 79 18.61 -17.80 -5.78
C ASN A 79 17.21 -17.48 -6.34
N VAL A 80 16.48 -16.55 -5.72
CA VAL A 80 15.18 -16.10 -6.24
C VAL A 80 15.40 -14.94 -7.22
N GLU A 81 14.80 -15.04 -8.41
CA GLU A 81 14.88 -13.97 -9.40
C GLU A 81 14.28 -12.67 -8.84
N TYR A 82 15.05 -11.58 -8.90
CA TYR A 82 14.73 -10.29 -8.26
C TYR A 82 14.48 -10.35 -6.74
N GLY A 83 14.77 -11.47 -6.06
CA GLY A 83 14.50 -11.62 -4.63
C GLY A 83 15.29 -10.63 -3.76
N TRP A 84 16.55 -10.33 -4.12
CA TRP A 84 17.34 -9.28 -3.48
C TRP A 84 16.66 -7.90 -3.57
N PHE A 85 16.01 -7.60 -4.70
CA PHE A 85 15.36 -6.32 -4.92
C PHE A 85 14.08 -6.23 -4.09
N ILE A 86 13.24 -7.27 -4.13
CA ILE A 86 11.99 -7.32 -3.34
C ILE A 86 12.29 -7.24 -1.85
N LEU A 87 13.29 -7.99 -1.36
CA LEU A 87 13.70 -7.95 0.03
C LEU A 87 14.23 -6.58 0.43
N SER A 88 15.08 -5.97 -0.42
CA SER A 88 15.61 -4.62 -0.17
C SER A 88 14.50 -3.57 -0.18
N PHE A 89 13.55 -3.67 -1.09
CA PHE A 89 12.44 -2.74 -1.20
C PHE A 89 11.51 -2.84 0.02
N HIS A 90 11.23 -4.05 0.50
CA HIS A 90 10.51 -4.27 1.76
C HIS A 90 11.27 -3.70 2.97
N PHE A 91 12.59 -3.90 3.03
CA PHE A 91 13.43 -3.40 4.12
C PHE A 91 13.48 -1.87 4.16
N TRP A 92 13.84 -1.22 3.05
CA TRP A 92 13.91 0.24 2.96
C TRP A 92 12.51 0.87 3.09
N GLY A 93 11.49 0.26 2.50
CA GLY A 93 10.10 0.66 2.64
C GLY A 93 9.63 0.75 4.09
N SER A 94 9.97 -0.24 4.91
CA SER A 94 9.64 -0.25 6.34
C SER A 94 10.26 0.95 7.08
N SER A 95 11.54 1.27 6.79
CA SER A 95 12.22 2.43 7.39
C SER A 95 11.58 3.75 6.97
N VAL A 96 11.27 3.91 5.68
CA VAL A 96 10.60 5.11 5.18
C VAL A 96 9.19 5.25 5.77
N MET A 97 8.47 4.14 5.95
CA MET A 97 7.15 4.15 6.58
C MET A 97 7.17 4.80 7.97
N VAL A 98 8.16 4.43 8.81
CA VAL A 98 8.30 5.02 10.15
C VAL A 98 8.54 6.54 10.09
N VAL A 99 9.43 7.00 9.20
CA VAL A 99 9.68 8.43 9.00
C VAL A 99 8.43 9.17 8.53
N MET A 100 7.70 8.58 7.58
CA MET A 100 6.46 9.17 7.03
C MET A 100 5.35 9.21 8.06
N VAL A 101 5.26 8.26 9.00
CA VAL A 101 4.31 8.32 10.12
C VAL A 101 4.59 9.56 10.97
N VAL A 102 5.86 9.80 11.34
CA VAL A 102 6.22 10.99 12.13
C VAL A 102 5.86 12.26 11.38
N MET A 103 6.21 12.36 10.09
CA MET A 103 5.89 13.53 9.26
C MET A 103 4.38 13.75 9.10
N HIS A 104 3.61 12.69 8.92
CA HIS A 104 2.15 12.76 8.83
C HIS A 104 1.53 13.22 10.16
N MET A 105 2.01 12.71 11.30
CA MET A 105 1.57 13.17 12.62
C MET A 105 1.89 14.65 12.82
N SER A 106 3.11 15.10 12.47
CA SER A 106 3.44 16.53 12.53
C SER A 106 2.51 17.38 11.67
N GLN A 107 2.14 16.93 10.47
CA GLN A 107 1.19 17.63 9.59
C GLN A 107 -0.25 17.64 10.13
N VAL A 108 -0.63 16.68 10.98
CA VAL A 108 -1.97 16.64 11.60
C VAL A 108 -2.04 17.51 12.85
N PHE A 109 -0.94 17.58 13.64
CA PHE A 109 -0.94 18.23 14.95
C PHE A 109 -0.30 19.64 14.99
N LEU A 110 0.49 20.03 14.00
CA LEU A 110 1.11 21.36 13.88
C LEU A 110 0.45 22.17 12.76
#